data_AF-A0A356EKC1-F1
#
_entry.id   AF-A0A356EKC1-F1
#
_cell.length_a   1.000
_cell.length_b   1.000
_cell.length_c   1.000
_cell.angle_alpha   90.00
_cell.angle_beta   90.00
_cell.angle_gamma   90.00
#
_symmetry.space_group_name_H-M   'P 1'
#
loop_
_entity.id
_entity.type
_entity.pdbx_description
1 polymer ?
#
loop_
_entity_poly.entity_id
_entity_poly.type
_entity_poly.pdbx_seq_one_letter_code
_entity_poly.pdbx_strand_id
1 'polypeptide(L)'
;MKRSQKSGFTLVEVIVVGILMTFLVAMILPLAWDAVGQPSIDMMIDCRMGQEAQLTAMSLAADCGGCLPRKRAEISGVKCEARFAGAAIGEDETTLILSYDATPAVVVTYAVDADEHTLVRAQGEVSVVVAENVYYMHLDDTELDDRIKVTLTFSFRDPDSTGIPDKYRRPYRYIFYVPKGVAS
;
A
#
# COMPACT_ATOMS: atom_id res chain seq x y z
N MET A 1 -72.06 25.23 8.58
CA MET A 1 -70.88 24.46 8.12
C MET A 1 -69.91 25.40 7.42
N LYS A 2 -68.82 25.81 8.09
CA LYS A 2 -67.76 26.60 7.43
C LYS A 2 -66.92 25.66 6.57
N ARG A 3 -67.01 25.77 5.24
CA ARG A 3 -66.09 25.08 4.32
C ARG A 3 -64.70 25.69 4.49
N SER A 4 -63.79 24.94 5.08
CA SER A 4 -62.37 25.26 5.07
C SER A 4 -61.88 25.18 3.61
N GLN A 5 -61.60 26.34 3.00
CA GLN A 5 -60.91 26.38 1.72
C GLN A 5 -59.49 25.86 1.95
N LYS A 6 -59.24 24.62 1.54
CA LYS A 6 -57.88 24.10 1.47
C LYS A 6 -57.17 24.85 0.34
N SER A 7 -56.36 25.85 0.68
CA SER A 7 -55.47 26.53 -0.26
C SER A 7 -54.46 25.51 -0.78
N GLY A 8 -54.58 25.12 -2.05
CA GLY A 8 -53.57 24.29 -2.71
C GLY A 8 -52.34 25.15 -3.03
N PHE A 9 -51.16 24.54 -2.99
CA PHE A 9 -49.91 25.18 -3.44
C PHE A 9 -50.06 25.60 -4.91
N THR A 10 -49.64 26.82 -5.21
CA THR A 10 -49.63 27.33 -6.58
C THR A 10 -48.45 26.71 -7.35
N LEU A 11 -48.63 26.48 -8.66
CA LEU A 11 -47.57 25.95 -9.53
C LEU A 11 -46.30 26.81 -9.49
N VAL A 12 -46.46 28.12 -9.29
CA VAL A 12 -45.35 29.07 -9.13
C VAL A 12 -44.56 28.81 -7.85
N GLU A 13 -45.22 28.56 -6.71
CA GLU A 13 -44.53 28.22 -5.46
C GLU A 13 -43.71 26.94 -5.59
N VAL A 14 -44.24 25.92 -6.28
CA VAL A 14 -43.51 24.67 -6.52
C VAL A 14 -42.27 24.89 -7.38
N ILE A 15 -42.36 25.70 -8.44
CA ILE A 15 -41.21 26.03 -9.30
C ILE A 15 -40.16 26.83 -8.51
N VAL A 16 -40.59 27.83 -7.75
CA VAL A 16 -39.68 28.69 -6.97
C VAL A 16 -38.95 27.88 -5.88
N VAL A 17 -39.68 27.05 -5.13
CA VAL A 17 -39.07 26.17 -4.12
C VAL A 17 -38.14 25.15 -4.78
N GLY A 18 -38.53 24.58 -5.91
CA GLY A 18 -37.68 23.66 -6.68
C GLY A 18 -36.36 24.29 -7.07
N ILE A 19 -36.39 25.49 -7.68
CA ILE A 19 -35.19 26.22 -8.10
C ILE A 19 -34.31 26.56 -6.89
N LEU A 20 -34.90 27.08 -5.81
CA LEU A 20 -34.15 27.43 -4.59
C LEU A 20 -33.50 26.20 -3.96
N MET A 21 -34.22 25.07 -3.89
CA MET A 21 -33.68 23.82 -3.35
C MET A 21 -32.57 23.26 -4.23
N THR A 22 -32.73 23.25 -5.55
CA THR A 22 -31.68 22.80 -6.47
C THR A 22 -30.44 23.69 -6.38
N PHE A 23 -30.61 25.01 -6.31
CA PHE A 23 -29.50 25.94 -6.17
C PHE A 23 -28.75 25.75 -4.85
N LEU A 24 -29.49 25.60 -3.75
CA LEU A 24 -28.92 25.39 -2.43
C LEU A 24 -28.18 24.05 -2.35
N VAL A 25 -28.75 22.99 -2.91
CA VAL A 25 -28.11 21.67 -3.01
C VAL A 25 -26.85 21.74 -3.87
N ALA A 26 -26.91 22.40 -5.03
CA ALA A 26 -25.76 22.57 -5.92
C ALA A 26 -24.62 23.40 -5.30
N MET A 27 -24.92 24.31 -4.37
CA MET A 27 -23.91 25.09 -3.64
C MET A 27 -23.33 24.31 -2.45
N ILE A 28 -24.16 23.58 -1.70
CA ILE A 28 -23.73 22.91 -0.47
C ILE A 28 -23.02 21.59 -0.77
N LEU A 29 -23.42 20.84 -1.79
CA LEU A 29 -22.81 19.55 -2.11
C LEU A 29 -21.30 19.64 -2.41
N PRO A 30 -20.81 20.57 -3.26
CA PRO A 30 -19.38 20.73 -3.49
C PRO A 30 -18.63 21.11 -2.21
N LEU A 31 -19.20 22.01 -1.40
CA LEU A 31 -18.59 22.41 -0.13
C LEU A 31 -18.51 21.24 0.86
N ALA A 32 -19.57 20.43 0.96
CA ALA A 32 -19.58 19.24 1.79
C ALA A 32 -18.61 18.17 1.29
N TRP A 33 -18.49 18.02 -0.04
CA TRP A 33 -17.52 17.13 -0.66
C TRP A 33 -16.08 17.55 -0.33
N ASP A 34 -15.76 18.82 -0.51
CA ASP A 34 -14.41 19.33 -0.25
C ASP A 34 -14.08 19.33 1.25
N ALA A 35 -15.06 19.62 2.12
CA ALA A 35 -14.85 19.69 3.56
C ALA A 35 -14.81 18.32 4.25
N VAL A 36 -15.54 17.32 3.74
CA VAL A 36 -15.70 16.02 4.43
C VAL A 36 -15.40 14.85 3.50
N GLY A 37 -15.92 14.85 2.28
CA GLY A 37 -15.78 13.73 1.35
C GLY A 37 -14.33 13.46 0.97
N GLN A 38 -13.64 14.48 0.47
CA GLN A 38 -12.25 14.35 0.03
C GLN A 38 -11.31 14.00 1.20
N PRO A 39 -11.33 14.68 2.37
CA PRO A 39 -10.48 14.29 3.50
C PRO A 39 -10.72 12.85 3.99
N SER A 40 -11.97 12.38 3.97
CA SER A 40 -12.30 11.02 4.40
C SER A 40 -11.70 9.96 3.46
N ILE A 41 -11.71 10.24 2.14
CA ILE A 41 -11.08 9.36 1.14
C ILE A 41 -9.55 9.41 1.27
N ASP A 42 -8.97 10.61 1.41
CA ASP A 42 -7.53 10.78 1.61
C ASP A 42 -7.06 10.00 2.85
N MET A 43 -7.78 10.10 3.97
CA MET A 43 -7.47 9.35 5.19
C MET A 43 -7.57 7.84 4.98
N MET A 44 -8.58 7.36 4.26
CA MET A 44 -8.71 5.92 3.97
C MET A 44 -7.53 5.40 3.12
N ILE A 45 -7.09 6.19 2.14
CA ILE A 45 -5.92 5.87 1.31
C ILE A 45 -4.66 5.85 2.17
N ASP A 46 -4.43 6.88 2.99
CA ASP A 46 -3.28 6.95 3.90
C ASP A 46 -3.23 5.74 4.84
N CYS A 47 -4.37 5.37 5.42
CA CYS A 47 -4.48 4.20 6.28
C CYS A 47 -4.15 2.90 5.53
N ARG A 48 -4.65 2.73 4.29
CA ARG A 48 -4.36 1.54 3.49
C ARG A 48 -2.87 1.46 3.14
N MET A 49 -2.27 2.56 2.65
CA MET A 49 -0.84 2.59 2.34
C MET A 49 0.03 2.31 3.58
N GLY A 50 -0.37 2.84 4.75
CA GLY A 50 0.29 2.54 6.02
C GLY A 50 0.19 1.06 6.41
N GLN A 51 -0.95 0.42 6.18
CA GLN A 51 -1.13 -1.02 6.44
C GLN A 51 -0.25 -1.88 5.53
N GLU A 52 -0.18 -1.57 4.23
CA GLU A 52 0.70 -2.29 3.29
C GLU A 52 2.18 -2.16 3.67
N ALA A 53 2.61 -0.94 4.03
CA ALA A 53 3.96 -0.71 4.52
C ALA A 53 4.23 -1.48 5.83
N GLN A 54 3.26 -1.57 6.72
CA GLN A 54 3.38 -2.32 7.98
C GLN A 54 3.44 -3.83 7.74
N LEU A 55 2.63 -4.37 6.83
CA LEU A 55 2.69 -5.78 6.42
C LEU A 55 4.04 -6.12 5.81
N THR A 56 4.57 -5.22 4.98
CA THR A 56 5.93 -5.34 4.42
C THR A 56 6.98 -5.37 5.52
N ALA A 57 6.92 -4.42 6.47
CA ALA A 57 7.82 -4.36 7.61
C ALA A 57 7.78 -5.65 8.42
N MET A 58 6.57 -6.16 8.70
CA MET A 58 6.37 -7.40 9.44
C MET A 58 6.93 -8.61 8.69
N SER A 59 6.73 -8.69 7.37
CA SER A 59 7.28 -9.77 6.55
C SER A 59 8.80 -9.74 6.52
N LEU A 60 9.41 -8.58 6.24
CA LEU A 60 10.87 -8.43 6.24
C LEU A 60 11.48 -8.69 7.62
N ALA A 61 10.87 -8.18 8.69
CA ALA A 61 11.34 -8.40 10.05
C ALA A 61 11.23 -9.87 10.46
N ALA A 62 10.15 -10.55 10.05
CA ALA A 62 9.98 -11.97 10.31
C ALA A 62 11.09 -12.78 9.63
N ASP A 63 11.33 -12.51 8.35
CA ASP A 63 12.40 -13.16 7.57
C ASP A 63 13.80 -12.87 8.12
N CYS A 64 14.09 -11.63 8.53
CA CYS A 64 15.35 -11.31 9.21
C CYS A 64 15.48 -12.03 10.58
N GLY A 65 14.36 -12.34 11.23
CA GLY A 65 14.32 -13.12 12.47
C GLY A 65 14.51 -14.63 12.26
N GLY A 66 14.29 -15.13 11.05
CA GLY A 66 14.34 -16.54 10.66
C GLY A 66 13.40 -16.79 9.47
N CYS A 67 13.66 -17.81 8.65
CA CYS A 67 12.89 -18.03 7.43
C CYS A 67 11.40 -18.27 7.74
N LEU A 68 10.47 -17.50 7.16
CA LEU A 68 9.06 -17.89 7.20
C LEU A 68 8.79 -19.13 6.32
N PRO A 69 7.82 -20.00 6.68
CA PRO A 69 7.43 -21.15 5.86
C PRO A 69 6.92 -20.73 4.48
N ARG A 70 7.07 -21.62 3.50
CA ARG A 70 6.71 -21.36 2.09
C ARG A 70 5.22 -21.10 1.90
N LYS A 71 4.36 -21.79 2.65
CA LYS A 71 2.91 -21.62 2.58
C LYS A 71 2.33 -21.14 3.90
N ARG A 72 1.27 -20.33 3.81
CA ARG A 72 0.51 -19.90 4.99
C ARG A 72 -0.03 -21.08 5.82
N ALA A 73 -0.43 -22.17 5.17
CA ALA A 73 -0.90 -23.39 5.84
C ALA A 73 0.21 -24.13 6.61
N GLU A 74 1.48 -23.82 6.33
CA GLU A 74 2.66 -24.41 6.98
C GLU A 74 3.16 -23.54 8.15
N ILE A 75 2.47 -22.44 8.48
CA ILE A 75 2.76 -21.61 9.65
C ILE A 75 2.39 -22.39 10.91
N SER A 76 3.37 -23.11 11.44
CA SER A 76 3.26 -23.90 12.67
C SER A 76 3.47 -23.07 13.95
N GLY A 77 3.84 -21.79 13.82
CA GLY A 77 4.27 -20.94 14.95
C GLY A 77 5.68 -21.28 15.48
N VAL A 78 6.34 -22.28 14.88
CA VAL A 78 7.72 -22.64 15.18
C VAL A 78 8.62 -21.84 14.23
N LYS A 79 9.51 -21.02 14.79
CA LYS A 79 10.53 -20.28 14.03
C LYS A 79 11.35 -21.30 13.22
N CYS A 80 11.40 -21.20 11.89
CA CYS A 80 12.04 -22.23 11.07
C CYS A 80 13.51 -22.46 11.45
N GLU A 81 13.96 -23.68 11.14
CA GLU A 81 15.23 -24.33 11.47
C GLU A 81 16.49 -23.66 10.87
N ALA A 82 16.34 -22.57 10.11
CA ALA A 82 17.40 -21.93 9.34
C ALA A 82 17.77 -20.56 9.92
N ARG A 83 19.06 -20.36 10.19
CA ARG A 83 19.57 -19.07 10.69
C ARG A 83 19.73 -18.11 9.52
N PHE A 84 19.28 -16.86 9.68
CA PHE A 84 19.55 -15.80 8.72
C PHE A 84 21.07 -15.62 8.56
N ALA A 85 21.57 -15.81 7.33
CA ALA A 85 22.98 -15.71 7.00
C ALA A 85 23.34 -14.29 6.57
N GLY A 86 22.48 -13.67 5.75
CA GLY A 86 22.71 -12.32 5.25
C GLY A 86 21.74 -11.89 4.16
N ALA A 87 21.89 -10.64 3.73
CA ALA A 87 21.15 -10.06 2.63
C ALA A 87 22.11 -9.48 1.58
N ALA A 88 21.73 -9.59 0.33
CA ALA A 88 22.46 -9.06 -0.82
C ALA A 88 21.49 -8.43 -1.82
N ILE A 89 22.00 -7.52 -2.64
CA ILE A 89 21.29 -7.00 -3.81
C ILE A 89 21.54 -7.98 -4.97
N GLY A 90 20.50 -8.33 -5.70
CA GLY A 90 20.59 -9.15 -6.92
C GLY A 90 21.35 -8.44 -8.04
N GLU A 91 21.77 -9.20 -9.05
CA GLU A 91 22.49 -8.65 -10.22
C GLU A 91 21.66 -7.63 -11.01
N ASP A 92 20.34 -7.68 -10.87
CA ASP A 92 19.38 -6.77 -11.47
C ASP A 92 19.25 -5.43 -10.72
N GLU A 93 19.90 -5.26 -9.56
CA GLU A 93 19.82 -4.11 -8.66
C GLU A 93 18.40 -3.81 -8.11
N THR A 94 17.40 -4.58 -8.53
CA THR A 94 15.99 -4.43 -8.16
C THR A 94 15.45 -5.55 -7.29
N THR A 95 16.22 -6.64 -7.11
CA THR A 95 15.83 -7.77 -6.26
C THR A 95 16.63 -7.76 -4.97
N LEU A 96 15.95 -7.89 -3.83
CA LEU A 96 16.58 -8.13 -2.54
C LEU A 96 16.65 -9.63 -2.29
N ILE A 97 17.84 -10.15 -2.02
CA ILE A 97 18.09 -11.57 -1.77
C ILE A 97 18.42 -11.76 -0.30
N LEU A 98 17.68 -12.66 0.36
CA LEU A 98 17.91 -13.10 1.74
C LEU A 98 18.39 -14.54 1.73
N SER A 99 19.56 -14.78 2.32
CA SER A 99 20.19 -16.10 2.40
C SER A 99 20.12 -16.65 3.81
N TYR A 100 19.85 -17.95 3.92
CA TYR A 100 19.72 -18.64 5.20
C TYR A 100 20.63 -19.88 5.24
N ASP A 101 21.27 -20.07 6.38
CA ASP A 101 22.08 -21.24 6.68
C ASP A 101 21.16 -22.42 7.01
N ALA A 102 20.89 -23.22 5.98
CA ALA A 102 20.10 -24.44 6.02
C ALA A 102 20.65 -25.47 5.03
N THR A 103 20.30 -26.75 5.23
CA THR A 103 20.64 -27.83 4.31
C THR A 103 19.35 -28.49 3.82
N PRO A 104 18.91 -28.29 2.57
CA PRO A 104 19.54 -27.47 1.52
C PRO A 104 19.46 -25.96 1.80
N ALA A 105 20.37 -25.19 1.20
CA ALA A 105 20.41 -23.74 1.36
C ALA A 105 19.08 -23.11 0.96
N VAL A 106 18.59 -22.19 1.78
CA VAL A 106 17.33 -21.49 1.54
C VAL A 106 17.65 -20.07 1.11
N VAL A 107 17.07 -19.67 -0.02
CA VAL A 107 17.14 -18.31 -0.55
C VAL A 107 15.71 -17.79 -0.69
N VAL A 108 15.48 -16.59 -0.19
CA VAL A 108 14.23 -15.86 -0.33
C VAL A 108 14.53 -14.58 -1.10
N THR A 109 13.73 -14.28 -2.11
CA THR A 109 13.86 -13.05 -2.89
C THR A 109 12.65 -12.16 -2.69
N TYR A 110 12.89 -10.86 -2.69
CA TYR A 110 11.87 -9.83 -2.74
C TYR A 110 12.06 -9.05 -4.03
N ALA A 111 11.00 -8.88 -4.81
CA ALA A 111 10.99 -8.10 -6.03
C ALA A 111 9.61 -7.45 -6.22
N VAL A 112 9.57 -6.33 -6.93
CA VAL A 112 8.30 -5.69 -7.32
C VAL A 112 7.85 -6.30 -8.64
N ASP A 113 6.64 -6.83 -8.66
CA ASP A 113 5.94 -7.16 -9.90
C ASP A 113 5.47 -5.85 -10.54
N ALA A 114 6.09 -5.48 -11.66
CA ALA A 114 5.82 -4.22 -12.35
C ALA A 114 4.44 -4.19 -13.02
N ASP A 115 3.90 -5.36 -13.38
CA ASP A 115 2.61 -5.46 -14.06
C ASP A 115 1.45 -5.40 -13.05
N GLU A 116 1.63 -6.05 -11.90
CA GLU A 116 0.60 -6.07 -10.84
C GLU A 116 0.80 -4.98 -9.77
N HIS A 117 1.94 -4.28 -9.77
CA HIS A 117 2.35 -3.32 -8.74
C HIS A 117 2.29 -3.92 -7.32
N THR A 118 2.82 -5.13 -7.18
CA THR A 118 2.87 -5.84 -5.90
C THR A 118 4.29 -6.15 -5.48
N LEU A 119 4.56 -6.13 -4.18
CA LEU A 119 5.81 -6.66 -3.64
C LEU A 119 5.64 -8.17 -3.44
N VAL A 120 6.44 -8.95 -4.15
CA VAL A 120 6.40 -10.41 -4.12
C VAL A 120 7.60 -10.93 -3.35
N ARG A 121 7.32 -11.81 -2.39
CA ARG A 121 8.31 -12.65 -1.72
C ARG A 121 8.30 -14.04 -2.36
N ALA A 122 9.43 -14.48 -2.89
CA ALA A 122 9.57 -15.80 -3.49
C ALA A 122 10.60 -16.66 -2.75
N GLN A 123 10.33 -17.97 -2.67
CA GLN A 123 11.22 -18.96 -2.08
C GLN A 123 11.16 -20.24 -2.93
N GLY A 124 12.13 -20.39 -3.84
CA GLY A 124 12.09 -21.43 -4.88
C GLY A 124 10.93 -21.17 -5.85
N GLU A 125 10.09 -22.18 -6.08
CA GLU A 125 8.93 -22.08 -6.99
C GLU A 125 7.69 -21.44 -6.35
N VAL A 126 7.73 -21.09 -5.07
CA VAL A 126 6.59 -20.52 -4.35
C VAL A 126 6.76 -19.02 -4.19
N SER A 127 5.81 -18.25 -4.72
CA SER A 127 5.71 -16.81 -4.53
C SER A 127 4.47 -16.44 -3.69
N VAL A 128 4.61 -15.38 -2.90
CA VAL A 128 3.54 -14.83 -2.06
C VAL A 128 3.58 -13.31 -2.18
N VAL A 129 2.42 -12.70 -2.42
CA VAL A 129 2.26 -11.24 -2.38
C VAL A 129 2.33 -10.77 -0.93
N VAL A 130 3.26 -9.88 -0.64
CA VAL A 130 3.50 -9.30 0.69
C VAL A 130 2.77 -7.98 0.86
N ALA A 131 2.75 -7.18 -0.19
CA ALA A 131 2.07 -5.89 -0.20
C ALA A 131 1.58 -5.54 -1.61
N GLU A 132 0.47 -4.81 -1.65
CA GLU A 132 -0.10 -4.24 -2.87
C GLU A 132 0.29 -2.77 -3.04
N ASN A 133 0.09 -2.24 -4.25
CA ASN A 133 0.28 -0.83 -4.59
C ASN A 133 1.74 -0.36 -4.48
N VAL A 134 2.70 -1.26 -4.71
CA VAL A 134 4.14 -0.98 -4.68
C VAL A 134 4.61 -0.78 -6.12
N TYR A 135 5.09 0.42 -6.44
CA TYR A 135 5.52 0.75 -7.81
C TYR A 135 7.02 0.61 -7.99
N TYR A 136 7.79 1.00 -6.99
CA TYR A 136 9.25 0.97 -7.07
C TYR A 136 9.84 0.43 -5.78
N MET A 137 10.86 -0.40 -5.94
CA MET A 137 11.80 -0.76 -4.89
C MET A 137 13.17 -0.28 -5.30
N HIS A 138 13.79 0.52 -4.44
CA HIS A 138 15.16 0.98 -4.61
C HIS A 138 16.01 0.42 -3.47
N LEU A 139 17.11 -0.23 -3.84
CA LEU A 139 18.06 -0.85 -2.94
C LEU A 139 19.35 -0.05 -2.97
N ASP A 140 19.87 0.27 -1.79
CA ASP A 140 21.12 1.00 -1.63
C ASP A 140 21.93 0.35 -0.51
N ASP A 141 23.14 -0.10 -0.83
CA ASP A 141 24.06 -0.73 0.10
C ASP A 141 25.28 0.16 0.41
N THR A 142 25.31 1.40 -0.09
CA THR A 142 26.43 2.33 0.04
C THR A 142 26.32 3.24 1.25
N GLU A 143 25.10 3.50 1.73
CA GLU A 143 24.86 4.40 2.86
C GLU A 143 25.28 3.79 4.21
N LEU A 144 25.19 2.47 4.36
CA LEU A 144 25.50 1.74 5.59
C LEU A 144 26.32 0.47 5.30
N ASP A 145 27.48 0.36 5.93
CA ASP A 145 28.40 -0.77 5.71
C ASP A 145 27.77 -2.11 6.11
N ASP A 146 26.92 -2.15 7.14
CA ASP A 146 26.32 -3.37 7.71
C ASP A 146 24.89 -3.66 7.24
N ARG A 147 24.26 -2.75 6.46
CA ARG A 147 22.84 -2.82 6.10
C ARG A 147 22.57 -2.40 4.67
N ILE A 148 21.52 -2.98 4.09
CA ILE A 148 20.93 -2.55 2.83
C ILE A 148 19.72 -1.69 3.18
N LYS A 149 19.69 -0.48 2.62
CA LYS A 149 18.54 0.41 2.65
C LYS A 149 17.58 -0.01 1.55
N VAL A 150 16.36 -0.34 1.94
CA VAL A 150 15.27 -0.72 1.04
C VAL A 150 14.24 0.40 1.07
N THR A 151 14.14 1.14 -0.03
CA THR A 151 13.15 2.22 -0.18
C THR A 151 12.01 1.73 -1.07
N LEU A 152 10.82 1.59 -0.49
CA LEU A 152 9.61 1.22 -1.21
C LEU A 152 8.74 2.45 -1.45
N THR A 153 8.28 2.59 -2.69
CA THR A 153 7.33 3.64 -3.08
C THR A 153 5.96 3.04 -3.34
N PHE A 154 5.01 3.41 -2.50
CA PHE A 154 3.62 3.00 -2.59
C PHE A 154 2.78 4.09 -3.23
N SER A 155 1.78 3.73 -4.01
CA SER A 155 0.77 4.69 -4.44
C SER A 155 -0.54 4.02 -4.80
N PHE A 156 -1.66 4.61 -4.37
CA PHE A 156 -2.99 4.08 -4.70
C PHE A 156 -3.34 4.22 -6.20
N ARG A 157 -2.66 5.14 -6.90
CA ARG A 157 -2.81 5.33 -8.34
C ARG A 157 -1.43 5.36 -8.96
N ASP A 158 -1.36 5.03 -10.22
CA ASP A 158 -0.11 5.11 -10.97
C ASP A 158 0.47 6.53 -10.86
N PRO A 159 1.68 6.68 -10.25
CA PRO A 159 2.31 7.98 -10.05
C PRO A 159 2.70 8.63 -11.39
N ASP A 160 2.92 7.83 -12.43
CA ASP A 160 3.34 8.30 -13.75
C ASP A 160 2.16 8.57 -14.69
N SER A 161 0.93 8.22 -14.28
CA SER A 161 -0.26 8.30 -15.13
C SER A 161 -0.69 9.73 -15.46
N THR A 162 -0.40 10.19 -16.69
CA THR A 162 -0.72 11.55 -17.16
C THR A 162 -2.21 11.94 -17.15
N GLY A 163 -3.12 10.97 -17.05
CA GLY A 163 -4.57 11.20 -17.04
C GLY A 163 -5.15 11.61 -15.68
N ILE A 164 -4.37 11.51 -14.60
CA ILE A 164 -4.82 11.80 -13.23
C ILE A 164 -4.24 13.14 -12.77
N PRO A 165 -5.00 14.07 -12.19
CA PRO A 165 -4.42 15.29 -11.61
C PRO A 165 -3.40 14.98 -10.52
N ASP A 166 -2.27 15.71 -10.50
CA ASP A 166 -1.14 15.48 -9.58
C ASP A 166 -1.53 15.44 -8.11
N LYS A 167 -2.54 16.23 -7.71
CA LYS A 167 -3.05 16.24 -6.32
C LYS A 167 -3.56 14.88 -5.83
N TYR A 168 -3.87 13.96 -6.76
CA TYR A 168 -4.31 12.58 -6.50
C TYR A 168 -3.21 11.53 -6.74
N ARG A 169 -2.03 11.96 -7.20
CA ARG A 169 -0.83 11.11 -7.35
C ARG A 169 0.09 11.36 -6.17
N ARG A 170 -0.25 10.77 -5.02
CA ARG A 170 0.57 10.86 -3.82
C ARG A 170 1.41 9.59 -3.68
N PRO A 171 2.73 9.65 -3.93
CA PRO A 171 3.62 8.56 -3.60
C PRO A 171 3.98 8.60 -2.11
N TYR A 172 3.92 7.44 -1.46
CA TYR A 172 4.32 7.24 -0.07
C TYR A 172 5.62 6.45 -0.07
N ARG A 173 6.68 7.03 0.50
CA ARG A 173 7.99 6.39 0.55
C ARG A 173 8.24 5.86 1.95
N TYR A 174 8.50 4.56 2.05
CA TYR A 174 8.90 3.90 3.28
C TYR A 174 10.30 3.33 3.12
N ILE A 175 11.10 3.51 4.16
CA ILE A 175 12.51 3.09 4.18
C ILE A 175 12.66 2.01 5.24
N PHE A 176 13.23 0.88 4.84
CA PHE A 176 13.58 -0.24 5.69
C PHE A 176 15.08 -0.47 5.64
N TYR A 177 15.62 -1.06 6.69
CA TYR A 177 17.04 -1.41 6.75
C TYR A 177 17.16 -2.90 7.04
N VAL A 178 17.80 -3.63 6.14
CA VAL A 178 17.99 -5.07 6.22
C VAL A 178 19.48 -5.35 6.50
N PRO A 179 19.83 -6.17 7.50
CA PRO A 179 21.22 -6.48 7.79
C PRO A 179 21.85 -7.31 6.66
N LYS A 180 23.05 -6.93 6.21
CA LYS A 180 23.81 -7.68 5.19
C LYS A 180 24.26 -9.07 5.67
N GLY A 181 24.27 -9.29 6.98
CA GLY A 181 24.85 -10.49 7.58
C GLY A 181 26.37 -10.36 7.75
N VAL A 182 26.96 -11.28 8.49
CA VAL A 182 28.41 -11.33 8.65
C VAL A 182 28.93 -12.12 7.45
N ALA A 183 29.77 -11.52 6.61
CA ALA A 183 30.58 -12.28 5.66
C ALA A 183 31.47 -13.23 6.47
N SER A 184 31.04 -14.49 6.58
CA SER A 184 31.82 -15.56 7.20
C SER A 184 32.90 -16.03 6.24
#